data_AF-A0A918NZZ0-F1
#
_entry.id   AF-A0A918NZZ0-F1
#
_cell.length_a   1.000
_cell.length_b   1.000
_cell.length_c   1.000
_cell.angle_alpha   90.00
_cell.angle_beta   90.00
_cell.angle_gamma   90.00
#
_symmetry.space_group_name_H-M   'P 1'
#
loop_
_entity.id
_entity.type
_entity.pdbx_description
1 polymer ?
#
loop_
_entity_poly.entity_id
_entity_poly.type
_entity_poly.pdbx_seq_one_letter_code
_entity_poly.pdbx_strand_id
1 'polypeptide(L)'
;MGNDTTEFEGRDDEDFASAILYDDVNNTSIYVCNSGFRLYDFTFTGAVPSAETLQSICDEAMDDYLQLQDIYKERELGYKQREMRSGPTEPLPPAARSEAIETLVGKTRQTLRDPVARIAFESAVRETISGGDQAVFTEAQLALQSEPAARERLIEAARDAIAFPEVVRQDGSIMSFELWALPFCFSRAKGGVWWHFPMLERVEPLLADALELPPNAILWLSPTLFTVDMLNERGCQNLIHLAPVMDAGCDFAPEDPDHARATFEAANRTTDPQWVVAWIPFLVERGSLNVDSARRFGRRALDAILPSIQEAISSEMEYGEAEIFAPLPWWEALAAGVMAANRKRLGLTVAMVLGKETSVSHLEAIVTYQPELSGYEIALRRLGQDAVLAVAPWLLVPDVAPDRRVAFDDLKRCLEQAGLKLVERAARLH
;
A
#
# COMPACT_ATOMS: atom_id res chain seq x y z
N MET A 1 -33.88 26.82 -10.40
CA MET A 1 -33.50 25.58 -11.12
C MET A 1 -34.28 24.43 -10.52
N GLY A 2 -34.92 23.62 -11.36
CA GLY A 2 -35.68 22.43 -10.96
C GLY A 2 -37.17 22.52 -11.29
N ASN A 3 -37.60 21.63 -12.19
CA ASN A 3 -38.97 21.36 -12.66
C ASN A 3 -39.58 22.42 -13.60
N ASP A 4 -38.85 22.79 -14.66
CA ASP A 4 -39.49 23.52 -15.74
C ASP A 4 -40.34 22.59 -16.61
N THR A 5 -41.64 22.86 -16.67
CA THR A 5 -42.63 22.10 -17.45
C THR A 5 -43.06 22.79 -18.74
N THR A 6 -42.30 23.77 -19.22
CA THR A 6 -42.63 24.53 -20.43
C THR A 6 -42.59 23.63 -21.67
N GLU A 7 -43.71 23.52 -22.39
CA GLU A 7 -43.78 22.71 -23.62
C GLU A 7 -42.87 23.30 -24.72
N PHE A 8 -42.12 22.42 -25.40
CA PHE A 8 -41.32 22.75 -26.59
C PHE A 8 -41.16 21.49 -27.46
N GLU A 9 -40.77 21.67 -28.72
CA GLU A 9 -40.55 20.56 -29.65
C GLU A 9 -39.32 19.73 -29.22
N GLY A 10 -39.49 18.43 -29.03
CA GLY A 10 -38.46 17.52 -28.52
C GLY A 10 -38.43 17.35 -27.00
N ARG A 11 -39.38 17.96 -26.27
CA ARG A 11 -39.46 17.83 -24.81
C ARG A 11 -39.58 16.38 -24.32
N ASP A 12 -40.31 15.55 -25.05
CA ASP A 12 -40.55 14.15 -24.71
C ASP A 12 -39.57 13.18 -25.41
N ASP A 13 -38.54 13.71 -26.09
CA ASP A 13 -37.55 12.90 -26.77
C ASP A 13 -36.60 12.22 -25.77
N GLU A 14 -36.13 11.02 -26.15
CA GLU A 14 -35.14 10.27 -25.36
C GLU A 14 -33.74 10.90 -25.42
N ASP A 15 -33.40 11.54 -26.54
CA ASP A 15 -32.14 12.25 -26.74
C ASP A 15 -32.22 13.70 -26.21
N PHE A 16 -31.07 14.31 -25.89
CA PHE A 16 -31.05 15.70 -25.38
C PHE A 16 -31.66 16.68 -26.39
N ALA A 17 -32.63 17.47 -25.94
CA ALA A 17 -33.33 18.46 -26.74
C ALA A 17 -33.51 19.76 -25.96
N SER A 18 -33.40 20.88 -26.66
CA SER A 18 -33.51 22.22 -26.09
C SER A 18 -34.20 23.20 -27.05
N ALA A 19 -34.62 24.34 -26.51
CA ALA A 19 -35.17 25.44 -27.31
C ALA A 19 -34.97 26.81 -26.64
N ILE A 20 -34.84 27.85 -27.46
CA ILE A 20 -35.02 29.24 -27.03
C ILE A 20 -36.45 29.67 -27.36
N LEU A 21 -37.21 30.00 -26.32
CA LEU A 21 -38.58 30.46 -26.41
C LEU A 21 -38.68 31.94 -26.00
N TYR A 22 -39.76 32.58 -26.42
CA TYR A 22 -40.11 33.92 -25.99
C TYR A 22 -41.31 33.86 -25.03
N ASP A 23 -41.12 34.38 -23.83
CA ASP A 23 -42.16 34.49 -22.81
C ASP A 23 -42.87 35.84 -22.95
N ASP A 24 -44.04 35.84 -23.59
CA ASP A 24 -44.85 37.03 -23.84
C ASP A 24 -45.33 37.73 -22.55
N VAL A 25 -45.44 36.99 -21.44
CA VAL A 25 -45.95 37.54 -20.17
C VAL A 25 -44.88 38.38 -19.49
N ASN A 26 -43.63 37.91 -19.54
CA ASN A 26 -42.49 38.59 -18.91
C ASN A 26 -41.63 39.36 -19.92
N ASN A 27 -41.99 39.33 -21.21
CA ASN A 27 -41.29 39.98 -22.31
C ASN A 27 -39.78 39.62 -22.33
N THR A 28 -39.46 38.35 -22.11
CA THR A 28 -38.08 37.85 -21.98
C THR A 28 -37.85 36.58 -22.79
N SER A 29 -36.61 36.36 -23.20
CA SER A 29 -36.21 35.09 -23.84
C SER A 29 -35.81 34.08 -22.78
N ILE A 30 -36.21 32.82 -22.98
CA ILE A 30 -35.94 31.73 -22.05
C ILE A 30 -35.33 30.56 -22.83
N TYR A 31 -34.39 29.88 -22.21
CA TYR A 31 -33.90 28.59 -22.65
C TYR A 31 -34.56 27.50 -21.82
N VAL A 32 -34.98 26.42 -22.48
CA VAL A 32 -35.55 25.23 -21.85
C VAL A 32 -34.90 23.98 -22.45
N CYS A 33 -34.78 22.91 -21.65
CA CYS A 33 -34.33 21.60 -22.13
C CYS A 33 -35.14 20.46 -21.50
N ASN A 34 -35.13 19.29 -22.13
CA ASN A 34 -35.87 18.10 -21.69
C ASN A 34 -35.33 17.49 -20.39
N SER A 35 -34.16 17.96 -19.92
CA SER A 35 -33.65 17.68 -18.57
C SER A 35 -34.33 18.50 -17.45
N GLY A 36 -35.32 19.34 -17.79
CA GLY A 36 -36.14 20.07 -16.80
C GLY A 36 -35.50 21.35 -16.26
N PHE A 37 -34.49 21.88 -16.95
CA PHE A 37 -33.83 23.14 -16.63
C PHE A 37 -34.36 24.29 -17.48
N ARG A 38 -34.35 25.49 -16.88
CA ARG A 38 -34.68 26.75 -17.54
C ARG A 38 -33.62 27.79 -17.21
N LEU A 39 -33.08 28.45 -18.24
CA LEU A 39 -32.25 29.65 -18.10
C LEU A 39 -33.06 30.85 -18.62
N TYR A 40 -32.96 31.97 -17.93
CA TYR A 40 -33.73 33.18 -18.22
C TYR A 40 -32.96 34.40 -17.68
N ASP A 41 -33.48 35.60 -17.95
CA ASP A 41 -32.83 36.88 -17.58
C ASP A 41 -31.43 37.04 -18.21
N PHE A 42 -31.30 36.67 -19.48
CA PHE A 42 -30.07 36.85 -20.23
C PHE A 42 -29.65 38.32 -20.27
N THR A 43 -28.43 38.58 -19.84
CA THR A 43 -27.80 39.91 -19.93
C THR A 43 -26.62 39.83 -20.88
N PHE A 44 -26.62 40.65 -21.93
CA PHE A 44 -25.57 40.66 -22.95
C PHE A 44 -24.65 41.86 -22.75
N THR A 45 -23.35 41.63 -22.68
CA THR A 45 -22.32 42.67 -22.57
C THR A 45 -21.83 43.17 -23.94
N GLY A 46 -22.42 42.68 -25.04
CA GLY A 46 -22.05 42.97 -26.42
C GLY A 46 -23.23 42.86 -27.39
N ALA A 47 -22.97 42.44 -28.63
CA ALA A 47 -24.02 42.20 -29.61
C ALA A 47 -24.99 41.12 -29.13
N VAL A 48 -26.29 41.35 -29.30
CA VAL A 48 -27.33 40.37 -28.95
C VAL A 48 -27.22 39.19 -29.92
N PRO A 49 -27.01 37.96 -29.43
CA PRO A 49 -26.87 36.78 -30.28
C PRO A 49 -28.20 36.43 -30.96
N SER A 50 -28.12 35.66 -32.05
CA SER A 50 -29.30 35.03 -32.63
C SER A 50 -29.85 33.96 -31.67
N ALA A 51 -31.12 33.57 -31.82
CA ALA A 51 -31.72 32.52 -30.99
C ALA A 51 -30.96 31.19 -31.09
N GLU A 52 -30.53 30.81 -32.31
CA GLU A 52 -29.72 29.61 -32.54
C GLU A 52 -28.36 29.67 -31.84
N THR A 53 -27.68 30.81 -31.93
CA THR A 53 -26.39 31.02 -31.24
C THR A 53 -26.56 30.98 -29.72
N LEU A 54 -27.62 31.60 -29.19
CA LEU A 54 -27.90 31.59 -27.77
C LEU A 54 -28.24 30.18 -27.28
N GLN A 55 -28.99 29.41 -28.06
CA GLN A 55 -29.32 28.02 -27.77
C GLN A 55 -28.06 27.17 -27.65
N SER A 56 -27.15 27.23 -28.63
CA SER A 56 -25.89 26.46 -28.60
C SER A 56 -25.01 26.81 -27.40
N ILE A 57 -24.94 28.08 -27.00
CA ILE A 57 -24.20 28.50 -25.80
C ILE A 57 -24.84 27.92 -24.53
N CYS A 58 -26.18 27.89 -24.48
CA CYS A 58 -26.90 27.33 -23.34
C CYS A 58 -26.75 25.80 -23.29
N ASP A 59 -26.73 25.12 -24.44
CA ASP A 59 -26.49 23.67 -24.52
C ASP A 59 -25.09 23.31 -23.99
N GLU A 60 -24.04 24.02 -24.40
CA GLU A 60 -22.68 23.83 -23.88
C GLU A 60 -22.61 24.05 -22.36
N ALA A 61 -23.26 25.11 -21.86
CA ALA A 61 -23.33 25.37 -20.42
C ALA A 61 -24.12 24.30 -19.66
N MET A 62 -25.13 23.69 -20.29
CA MET A 62 -25.88 22.58 -19.71
C MET A 62 -25.08 21.29 -19.68
N ASP A 63 -24.30 21.00 -20.73
CA ASP A 63 -23.38 19.85 -20.74
C ASP A 63 -22.35 19.96 -19.61
N ASP A 64 -21.71 21.12 -19.46
CA ASP A 64 -20.78 21.39 -18.35
C ASP A 64 -21.46 21.24 -16.97
N TYR A 65 -22.70 21.73 -16.84
CA TYR A 65 -23.47 21.64 -15.60
C TYR A 65 -23.84 20.19 -15.26
N LEU A 66 -24.27 19.40 -16.25
CA LEU A 66 -24.61 17.99 -16.06
C LEU A 66 -23.37 17.17 -15.74
N GLN A 67 -22.23 17.44 -16.40
CA GLN A 67 -20.96 16.82 -16.05
C GLN A 67 -20.53 17.15 -14.62
N LEU A 68 -20.68 18.40 -14.19
CA LEU A 68 -20.44 18.80 -12.80
C LEU A 68 -21.39 18.09 -11.83
N GLN A 69 -22.68 17.98 -12.16
CA GLN A 69 -23.65 17.24 -11.36
C GLN A 69 -23.27 15.77 -11.23
N ASP A 70 -22.78 15.13 -12.28
CA ASP A 70 -22.34 13.75 -12.22
C ASP A 70 -21.09 13.61 -11.34
N ILE A 71 -20.13 14.53 -11.44
CA ILE A 71 -18.97 14.60 -10.52
C ILE A 71 -19.43 14.79 -9.06
N TYR A 72 -20.42 15.65 -8.80
CA TYR A 72 -20.95 15.85 -7.46
C TYR A 72 -21.76 14.66 -6.96
N LYS A 73 -22.53 13.98 -7.82
CA LYS A 73 -23.25 12.75 -7.48
C LYS A 73 -22.28 11.62 -7.20
N GLU A 74 -21.21 11.46 -7.96
CA GLU A 74 -20.12 10.52 -7.67
C GLU A 74 -19.45 10.85 -6.32
N ARG A 75 -19.36 12.13 -5.97
CA ARG A 75 -18.86 12.59 -4.66
C ARG A 75 -19.86 12.33 -3.51
N GLU A 76 -21.16 12.38 -3.77
CA GLU A 76 -22.25 12.17 -2.79
C GLU A 76 -22.68 10.71 -2.62
N LEU A 77 -22.54 9.87 -3.65
CA LEU A 77 -22.90 8.44 -3.65
C LEU A 77 -21.99 7.57 -2.76
N GLY A 78 -20.94 8.15 -2.18
CA GLY A 78 -19.93 7.41 -1.43
C GLY A 78 -19.02 6.58 -2.35
N TYR A 79 -18.00 5.97 -1.75
CA TYR A 79 -16.99 5.20 -2.48
C TYR A 79 -17.62 4.00 -3.18
N LYS A 80 -17.33 3.84 -4.47
CA LYS A 80 -17.65 2.60 -5.17
C LYS A 80 -16.85 1.49 -4.49
N GLN A 81 -17.51 0.69 -3.66
CA GLN A 81 -16.87 -0.46 -3.04
C GLN A 81 -16.33 -1.35 -4.15
N ARG A 82 -15.00 -1.41 -4.26
CA ARG A 82 -14.33 -2.34 -5.17
C ARG A 82 -14.48 -3.74 -4.60
N GLU A 83 -14.58 -4.71 -5.50
CA GLU A 83 -14.54 -6.11 -5.09
C GLU A 83 -13.20 -6.38 -4.40
N MET A 84 -13.23 -6.97 -3.20
CA MET A 84 -12.03 -7.42 -2.52
C MET A 84 -11.67 -8.83 -3.00
N ARG A 85 -10.42 -9.04 -3.38
CA ARG A 85 -9.90 -10.33 -3.85
C ARG A 85 -8.73 -10.79 -3.00
N SER A 86 -8.82 -12.02 -2.50
CA SER A 86 -7.73 -12.68 -1.82
C SER A 86 -6.82 -13.42 -2.80
N GLY A 87 -5.54 -13.57 -2.42
CA GLY A 87 -4.61 -14.44 -3.13
C GLY A 87 -4.97 -15.93 -2.95
N PRO A 88 -4.48 -16.83 -3.82
CA PRO A 88 -4.65 -18.26 -3.62
C PRO A 88 -4.02 -18.68 -2.29
N THR A 89 -4.71 -19.54 -1.55
CA THR A 89 -4.25 -20.01 -0.23
C THR A 89 -4.22 -21.52 -0.10
N GLU A 90 -4.70 -22.22 -1.12
CA GLU A 90 -4.88 -23.66 -1.07
C GLU A 90 -3.52 -24.37 -1.25
N PRO A 91 -3.11 -25.21 -0.28
CA PRO A 91 -1.85 -25.94 -0.39
C PRO A 91 -1.93 -27.00 -1.49
N LEU A 92 -0.80 -27.25 -2.16
CA LEU A 92 -0.70 -28.33 -3.13
C LEU A 92 -0.80 -29.69 -2.43
N PRO A 93 -1.36 -30.71 -3.11
CA PRO A 93 -1.25 -32.09 -2.65
C PRO A 93 0.21 -32.49 -2.43
N PRO A 94 0.54 -33.33 -1.44
CA PRO A 94 1.94 -33.61 -1.06
C PRO A 94 2.86 -34.03 -2.21
N ALA A 95 2.39 -34.89 -3.13
CA ALA A 95 3.17 -35.32 -4.29
C ALA A 95 3.46 -34.16 -5.27
N ALA A 96 2.45 -33.34 -5.57
CA ALA A 96 2.61 -32.17 -6.44
C ALA A 96 3.51 -31.11 -5.80
N ARG A 97 3.42 -30.93 -4.47
CA ARG A 97 4.33 -30.06 -3.72
C ARG A 97 5.78 -30.53 -3.85
N SER A 98 6.05 -31.82 -3.63
CA SER A 98 7.41 -32.38 -3.76
C SER A 98 7.95 -32.20 -5.18
N GLU A 99 7.15 -32.46 -6.21
CA GLU A 99 7.53 -32.25 -7.61
C GLU A 99 7.81 -30.77 -7.91
N ALA A 100 6.98 -29.85 -7.40
CA ALA A 100 7.19 -28.41 -7.56
C ALA A 100 8.49 -27.94 -6.90
N ILE A 101 8.79 -28.42 -5.68
CA ILE A 101 10.04 -28.14 -4.96
C ILE A 101 11.24 -28.64 -5.77
N GLU A 102 11.21 -29.91 -6.19
CA GLU A 102 12.31 -30.52 -6.97
C GLU A 102 12.53 -29.80 -8.31
N THR A 103 11.44 -29.43 -8.99
CA THR A 103 11.48 -28.67 -10.24
C THR A 103 12.12 -27.30 -10.05
N LEU A 104 11.71 -26.56 -9.02
CA LEU A 104 12.24 -25.24 -8.72
C LEU A 104 13.74 -25.32 -8.39
N VAL A 105 14.13 -26.23 -7.49
CA VAL A 105 15.53 -26.49 -7.12
C VAL A 105 16.36 -26.88 -8.34
N GLY A 106 15.85 -27.77 -9.19
CA GLY A 106 16.51 -28.21 -10.42
C GLY A 106 16.75 -27.05 -11.39
N LYS A 107 15.73 -26.24 -11.64
CA LYS A 107 15.82 -25.05 -12.51
C LYS A 107 16.79 -24.01 -11.96
N THR A 108 16.81 -23.78 -10.64
CA THR A 108 17.78 -22.88 -10.00
C THR A 108 19.22 -23.37 -10.24
N ARG A 109 19.51 -24.65 -10.00
CA ARG A 109 20.84 -25.21 -10.26
C ARG A 109 21.24 -25.15 -11.74
N GLN A 110 20.28 -25.34 -12.64
CA GLN A 110 20.51 -25.26 -14.08
C GLN A 110 20.84 -23.82 -14.52
N THR A 111 20.15 -22.81 -13.98
CA THR A 111 20.36 -21.39 -14.33
C THR A 111 21.79 -20.93 -14.05
N LEU A 112 22.47 -21.51 -13.05
CA LEU A 112 23.86 -21.21 -12.74
C LEU A 112 24.86 -21.81 -13.74
N ARG A 113 24.45 -22.86 -14.46
CA ARG A 113 25.30 -23.59 -15.41
C ARG A 113 25.07 -23.16 -16.84
N ASP A 114 23.86 -22.74 -17.16
CA ASP A 114 23.42 -22.40 -18.51
C ASP A 114 22.62 -21.09 -18.53
N PRO A 115 23.18 -20.02 -19.12
CA PRO A 115 22.48 -18.73 -19.28
C PRO A 115 21.16 -18.83 -20.07
N VAL A 116 21.00 -19.82 -20.95
CA VAL A 116 19.77 -20.01 -21.74
C VAL A 116 18.61 -20.49 -20.87
N ALA A 117 18.90 -21.13 -19.73
CA ALA A 117 17.89 -21.59 -18.77
C ALA A 117 17.24 -20.46 -17.96
N ARG A 118 17.73 -19.21 -18.10
CA ARG A 118 17.26 -18.06 -17.30
C ARG A 118 15.75 -17.83 -17.38
N ILE A 119 15.19 -17.82 -18.59
CA ILE A 119 13.76 -17.55 -18.82
C ILE A 119 12.89 -18.64 -18.17
N ALA A 120 13.28 -19.91 -18.35
CA ALA A 120 12.54 -21.05 -17.78
C ALA A 120 12.59 -21.08 -16.25
N PHE A 121 13.70 -20.61 -15.66
CA PHE A 121 13.87 -20.42 -14.23
C PHE A 121 13.01 -19.25 -13.72
N GLU A 122 13.06 -18.09 -14.36
CA GLU A 122 12.27 -16.90 -13.98
C GLU A 122 10.76 -17.18 -14.04
N SER A 123 10.29 -17.92 -15.06
CA SER A 123 8.90 -18.39 -15.14
C SER A 123 8.52 -19.29 -13.96
N ALA A 124 9.37 -20.27 -13.63
CA ALA A 124 9.11 -21.19 -12.54
C ALA A 124 9.05 -20.50 -11.17
N VAL A 125 9.89 -19.49 -10.96
CA VAL A 125 9.84 -18.66 -9.75
C VAL A 125 8.51 -17.91 -9.70
N ARG A 126 8.13 -17.21 -10.78
CA ARG A 126 6.85 -16.47 -10.83
C ARG A 126 5.64 -17.36 -10.59
N GLU A 127 5.60 -18.54 -11.22
CA GLU A 127 4.56 -19.55 -11.04
C GLU A 127 4.50 -20.07 -9.59
N THR A 128 5.67 -20.22 -8.95
CA THR A 128 5.73 -20.65 -7.55
C THR A 128 5.21 -19.55 -6.61
N ILE A 129 5.70 -18.32 -6.77
CA ILE A 129 5.35 -17.20 -5.89
C ILE A 129 3.87 -16.79 -6.05
N SER A 130 3.30 -16.92 -7.26
CA SER A 130 1.88 -16.67 -7.50
C SER A 130 0.96 -17.85 -7.14
N GLY A 131 1.54 -19.00 -6.76
CA GLY A 131 0.79 -20.16 -6.32
C GLY A 131 0.26 -20.01 -4.88
N GLY A 132 -0.69 -20.88 -4.51
CA GLY A 132 -1.28 -20.86 -3.16
C GLY A 132 -0.42 -21.51 -2.06
N ASP A 133 0.57 -22.32 -2.43
CA ASP A 133 1.37 -23.10 -1.49
C ASP A 133 2.74 -22.47 -1.21
N GLN A 134 2.78 -21.61 -0.20
CA GLN A 134 3.99 -20.94 0.25
C GLN A 134 5.14 -21.88 0.63
N ALA A 135 4.85 -23.13 1.01
CA ALA A 135 5.87 -24.09 1.41
C ALA A 135 6.79 -24.45 0.26
N VAL A 136 6.32 -24.39 -1.00
CA VAL A 136 7.16 -24.73 -2.17
C VAL A 136 8.41 -23.85 -2.21
N PHE A 137 8.25 -22.53 -2.08
CA PHE A 137 9.38 -21.60 -2.11
C PHE A 137 10.27 -21.75 -0.87
N THR A 138 9.68 -21.85 0.32
CA THR A 138 10.43 -22.01 1.58
C THR A 138 11.25 -23.30 1.60
N GLU A 139 10.66 -24.43 1.22
CA GLU A 139 11.35 -25.72 1.20
C GLU A 139 12.41 -25.79 0.10
N ALA A 140 12.19 -25.16 -1.06
CA ALA A 140 13.20 -25.04 -2.10
C ALA A 140 14.43 -24.25 -1.61
N GLN A 141 14.23 -23.17 -0.85
CA GLN A 141 15.34 -22.44 -0.21
C GLN A 141 16.11 -23.32 0.80
N LEU A 142 15.40 -24.12 1.59
CA LEU A 142 16.00 -25.03 2.57
C LEU A 142 16.80 -26.14 1.87
N ALA A 143 16.27 -26.71 0.79
CA ALA A 143 16.95 -27.71 -0.02
C ALA A 143 18.25 -27.19 -0.65
N LEU A 144 18.37 -25.88 -0.86
CA LEU A 144 19.55 -25.20 -1.37
C LEU A 144 20.48 -24.65 -0.27
N GLN A 145 20.25 -24.97 1.01
CA GLN A 145 21.03 -24.41 2.13
C GLN A 145 22.54 -24.67 2.01
N SER A 146 22.95 -25.80 1.45
CA SER A 146 24.36 -26.13 1.20
C SER A 146 24.94 -25.53 -0.09
N GLU A 147 24.14 -24.79 -0.87
CA GLU A 147 24.51 -24.18 -2.15
C GLU A 147 24.21 -22.67 -2.14
N PRO A 148 25.03 -21.84 -1.45
CA PRO A 148 24.72 -20.43 -1.20
C PRO A 148 24.40 -19.62 -2.46
N ALA A 149 25.17 -19.81 -3.53
CA ALA A 149 24.96 -19.11 -4.81
C ALA A 149 23.61 -19.48 -5.48
N ALA A 150 23.19 -20.74 -5.38
CA ALA A 150 21.89 -21.17 -5.91
C ALA A 150 20.74 -20.61 -5.08
N ARG A 151 20.88 -20.67 -3.75
CA ARG A 151 19.89 -20.11 -2.82
C ARG A 151 19.74 -18.59 -3.02
N GLU A 152 20.84 -17.86 -3.13
CA GLU A 152 20.84 -16.41 -3.37
C GLU A 152 20.15 -16.08 -4.70
N ARG A 153 20.48 -16.81 -5.78
CA ARG A 153 19.83 -16.62 -7.09
C ARG A 153 18.31 -16.87 -7.04
N LEU A 154 17.86 -17.87 -6.28
CA LEU A 154 16.44 -18.14 -6.06
C LEU A 154 15.73 -16.99 -5.33
N ILE A 155 16.37 -16.47 -4.27
CA ILE A 155 15.85 -15.36 -3.46
C ILE A 155 15.75 -14.09 -4.29
N GLU A 156 16.81 -13.74 -5.04
CA GLU A 156 16.82 -12.56 -5.92
C GLU A 156 15.72 -12.63 -6.97
N ALA A 157 15.55 -13.78 -7.63
CA ALA A 157 14.50 -13.95 -8.63
C ALA A 157 13.09 -13.79 -8.05
N ALA A 158 12.86 -14.25 -6.81
CA ALA A 158 11.58 -14.06 -6.14
C ALA A 158 11.36 -12.59 -5.72
N ARG A 159 12.41 -11.93 -5.23
CA ARG A 159 12.39 -10.50 -4.93
C ARG A 159 12.09 -9.67 -6.17
N ASP A 160 12.68 -10.01 -7.31
CA ASP A 160 12.43 -9.37 -8.59
C ASP A 160 11.01 -9.63 -9.09
N ALA A 161 10.49 -10.85 -8.96
CA ALA A 161 9.12 -11.19 -9.36
C ALA A 161 8.07 -10.36 -8.59
N ILE A 162 8.31 -10.09 -7.31
CA ILE A 162 7.43 -9.26 -6.47
C ILE A 162 7.64 -7.77 -6.75
N ALA A 163 8.88 -7.32 -6.91
CA ALA A 163 9.20 -5.91 -7.11
C ALA A 163 8.84 -5.41 -8.52
N PHE A 164 8.83 -6.29 -9.52
CA PHE A 164 8.57 -5.96 -10.92
C PHE A 164 7.43 -6.81 -11.50
N PRO A 165 6.20 -6.66 -10.98
CA PRO A 165 5.09 -7.47 -11.44
C PRO A 165 4.71 -7.09 -12.88
N GLU A 166 4.31 -8.11 -13.65
CA GLU A 166 3.84 -7.98 -15.02
C GLU A 166 2.40 -8.49 -15.10
N VAL A 167 1.53 -7.73 -15.75
CA VAL A 167 0.12 -8.09 -15.96
C VAL A 167 -0.12 -8.30 -17.45
N VAL A 168 -0.63 -9.48 -17.81
CA VAL A 168 -1.05 -9.79 -19.17
C VAL A 168 -2.56 -9.59 -19.24
N ARG A 169 -3.00 -8.59 -20.01
CA ARG A 169 -4.42 -8.27 -20.18
C ARG A 169 -5.09 -9.20 -21.20
N GLN A 170 -6.42 -9.18 -21.22
CA GLN A 170 -7.23 -10.02 -22.14
C GLN A 170 -6.96 -9.72 -23.61
N ASP A 171 -6.55 -8.50 -23.94
CA ASP A 171 -6.17 -8.07 -25.30
C ASP A 171 -4.75 -8.52 -25.70
N GLY A 172 -4.03 -9.21 -24.81
CA GLY A 172 -2.65 -9.66 -25.02
C GLY A 172 -1.59 -8.60 -24.75
N SER A 173 -1.98 -7.38 -24.34
CA SER A 173 -1.02 -6.37 -23.90
C SER A 173 -0.37 -6.75 -22.58
N ILE A 174 0.89 -6.36 -22.41
CA ILE A 174 1.66 -6.59 -21.17
C ILE A 174 1.92 -5.24 -20.55
N MET A 175 1.47 -5.09 -19.30
CA MET A 175 1.81 -3.95 -18.46
C MET A 175 2.88 -4.36 -17.46
N SER A 176 3.93 -3.56 -17.35
CA SER A 176 5.02 -3.78 -16.41
C SER A 176 5.00 -2.68 -15.36
N PHE A 177 5.03 -3.08 -14.10
CA PHE A 177 5.03 -2.16 -12.98
C PHE A 177 6.29 -2.32 -12.14
N GLU A 178 6.50 -1.34 -11.27
CA GLU A 178 7.42 -1.41 -10.15
C GLU A 178 6.60 -1.27 -8.86
N LEU A 179 6.89 -2.12 -7.87
CA LEU A 179 6.30 -2.03 -6.55
C LEU A 179 7.12 -1.10 -5.66
N TRP A 180 6.44 -0.11 -5.12
CA TRP A 180 6.97 0.89 -4.21
C TRP A 180 6.12 0.92 -2.95
N ALA A 181 6.61 1.59 -1.90
CA ALA A 181 5.80 1.82 -0.71
C ALA A 181 6.18 3.09 0.04
N LEU A 182 5.18 3.59 0.77
CA LEU A 182 5.34 4.56 1.85
C LEU A 182 5.38 3.79 3.18
N PRO A 183 6.50 3.78 3.91
CA PRO A 183 6.48 3.28 5.28
C PRO A 183 5.60 4.18 6.15
N PHE A 184 4.83 3.57 7.05
CA PHE A 184 3.89 4.26 7.92
C PHE A 184 3.97 3.69 9.33
N CYS A 185 4.35 4.53 10.29
CA CYS A 185 4.40 4.17 11.70
C CYS A 185 3.33 4.95 12.47
N PHE A 186 2.58 4.30 13.33
CA PHE A 186 1.56 4.97 14.14
C PHE A 186 1.33 4.28 15.47
N SER A 187 0.88 5.04 16.46
CA SER A 187 0.44 4.51 17.75
C SER A 187 -1.06 4.29 17.78
N ARG A 188 -1.51 3.35 18.60
CA ARG A 188 -2.92 3.14 18.95
C ARG A 188 -3.05 2.95 20.45
N ALA A 189 -4.15 3.40 21.03
CA ALA A 189 -4.48 3.13 22.43
C ALA A 189 -5.32 1.84 22.61
N LYS A 190 -5.92 1.36 21.51
CA LYS A 190 -6.80 0.20 21.46
C LYS A 190 -6.12 -0.92 20.66
N GLY A 191 -6.51 -2.16 20.97
CA GLY A 191 -5.99 -3.34 20.29
C GLY A 191 -6.46 -3.47 18.83
N GLY A 192 -5.75 -4.32 18.08
CA GLY A 192 -6.01 -4.64 16.68
C GLY A 192 -5.43 -3.62 15.70
N VAL A 193 -5.46 -3.92 14.41
CA VAL A 193 -5.11 -2.97 13.34
C VAL A 193 -6.03 -3.25 12.16
N TRP A 194 -6.80 -2.26 11.75
CA TRP A 194 -7.54 -2.36 10.50
C TRP A 194 -6.61 -2.03 9.34
N TRP A 195 -6.80 -2.72 8.22
CA TRP A 195 -5.85 -2.69 7.10
C TRP A 195 -6.43 -2.14 5.80
N HIS A 196 -7.76 -1.98 5.65
CA HIS A 196 -8.37 -1.50 4.40
C HIS A 196 -8.90 -0.06 4.53
N PHE A 197 -8.45 0.82 3.65
CA PHE A 197 -8.74 2.25 3.66
C PHE A 197 -9.09 2.72 2.24
N PRO A 198 -10.36 2.59 1.81
CA PRO A 198 -10.76 2.84 0.41
C PRO A 198 -10.52 4.29 -0.05
N MET A 199 -10.40 5.23 0.90
CA MET A 199 -10.11 6.63 0.62
C MET A 199 -8.66 6.89 0.15
N LEU A 200 -7.76 5.94 0.34
CA LEU A 200 -6.34 6.11 0.00
C LEU A 200 -6.11 6.30 -1.50
N GLU A 201 -6.99 5.80 -2.36
CA GLU A 201 -6.89 5.99 -3.82
C GLU A 201 -6.85 7.47 -4.24
N ARG A 202 -7.45 8.37 -3.45
CA ARG A 202 -7.41 9.83 -3.70
C ARG A 202 -5.99 10.42 -3.62
N VAL A 203 -5.06 9.68 -3.03
CA VAL A 203 -3.67 10.07 -2.90
C VAL A 203 -2.94 9.93 -4.23
N GLU A 204 -3.40 9.07 -5.14
CA GLU A 204 -2.73 8.77 -6.42
C GLU A 204 -2.37 10.03 -7.24
N PRO A 205 -3.31 10.94 -7.58
CA PRO A 205 -2.97 12.13 -8.36
C PRO A 205 -2.05 13.10 -7.62
N LEU A 206 -2.19 13.21 -6.30
CA LEU A 206 -1.33 14.05 -5.46
C LEU A 206 0.10 13.52 -5.43
N LEU A 207 0.25 12.21 -5.29
CA LEU A 207 1.54 11.54 -5.27
C LEU A 207 2.21 11.62 -6.65
N ALA A 208 1.45 11.38 -7.72
CA ALA A 208 1.95 11.46 -9.09
C ALA A 208 2.43 12.87 -9.45
N ASP A 209 1.67 13.93 -9.13
CA ASP A 209 2.10 15.31 -9.34
C ASP A 209 3.34 15.67 -8.51
N ALA A 210 3.33 15.30 -7.22
CA ALA A 210 4.41 15.67 -6.32
C ALA A 210 5.74 14.97 -6.67
N LEU A 211 5.68 13.76 -7.25
CA LEU A 211 6.83 13.01 -7.77
C LEU A 211 7.21 13.38 -9.21
N GLU A 212 6.49 14.30 -9.84
CA GLU A 212 6.69 14.75 -11.22
C GLU A 212 6.66 13.58 -12.23
N LEU A 213 5.69 12.68 -12.08
CA LEU A 213 5.49 11.60 -13.04
C LEU A 213 5.04 12.14 -14.41
N PRO A 214 5.35 11.44 -15.51
CA PRO A 214 4.82 11.78 -16.82
C PRO A 214 3.28 11.87 -16.80
N PRO A 215 2.64 12.78 -17.57
CA PRO A 215 1.19 13.03 -17.49
C PRO A 215 0.27 11.82 -17.71
N ASN A 216 0.76 10.76 -18.37
CA ASN A 216 0.01 9.53 -18.66
C ASN A 216 0.57 8.31 -17.92
N ALA A 217 1.55 8.49 -17.03
CA ALA A 217 2.12 7.39 -16.28
C ALA A 217 1.09 6.86 -15.29
N ILE A 218 0.97 5.53 -15.25
CA ILE A 218 0.09 4.87 -14.29
C ILE A 218 0.75 4.87 -12.91
N LEU A 219 0.02 5.34 -11.90
CA LEU A 219 0.31 5.11 -10.49
C LEU A 219 -0.97 4.63 -9.80
N TRP A 220 -0.91 3.47 -9.17
CA TRP A 220 -2.01 2.93 -8.37
C TRP A 220 -1.57 2.70 -6.94
N LEU A 221 -2.29 3.29 -5.98
CA LEU A 221 -2.00 3.15 -4.57
C LEU A 221 -2.95 2.13 -3.96
N SER A 222 -2.39 1.15 -3.26
CA SER A 222 -3.20 0.12 -2.64
C SER A 222 -4.00 0.71 -1.47
N PRO A 223 -5.32 0.49 -1.40
CA PRO A 223 -6.10 0.84 -0.22
C PRO A 223 -5.81 -0.10 0.96
N THR A 224 -5.01 -1.14 0.75
CA THR A 224 -4.62 -2.11 1.78
C THR A 224 -3.24 -1.76 2.35
N LEU A 225 -3.19 -1.53 3.66
CA LEU A 225 -1.96 -1.45 4.43
C LEU A 225 -1.45 -2.85 4.77
N PHE A 226 -0.14 -3.04 4.67
CA PHE A 226 0.50 -4.29 5.06
C PHE A 226 1.28 -4.09 6.35
N THR A 227 0.90 -4.81 7.41
CA THR A 227 1.67 -4.84 8.66
C THR A 227 2.84 -5.81 8.57
N VAL A 228 3.77 -5.73 9.52
CA VAL A 228 4.88 -6.71 9.64
C VAL A 228 4.37 -8.15 9.69
N ASP A 229 3.30 -8.41 10.45
CA ASP A 229 2.76 -9.75 10.63
C ASP A 229 2.16 -10.30 9.33
N MET A 230 1.39 -9.49 8.61
CA MET A 230 0.83 -9.85 7.30
C MET A 230 1.91 -10.18 6.27
N LEU A 231 3.00 -9.40 6.26
CA LEU A 231 4.12 -9.65 5.36
C LEU A 231 4.87 -10.91 5.74
N ASN A 232 5.05 -11.18 7.04
CA ASN A 232 5.77 -12.36 7.52
C ASN A 232 4.99 -13.66 7.35
N GLU A 233 3.66 -13.63 7.49
CA GLU A 233 2.80 -14.82 7.40
C GLU A 233 3.06 -15.63 6.13
N ARG A 234 3.35 -14.94 5.02
CA ARG A 234 3.66 -15.55 3.72
C ARG A 234 5.01 -15.17 3.12
N GLY A 235 5.91 -14.58 3.91
CA GLY A 235 7.20 -14.10 3.42
C GLY A 235 7.07 -13.18 2.20
N CYS A 236 6.18 -12.19 2.28
CA CYS A 236 5.90 -11.20 1.24
C CYS A 236 5.33 -11.75 -0.10
N GLN A 237 5.10 -13.06 -0.25
CA GLN A 237 4.70 -13.66 -1.53
C GLN A 237 3.37 -13.11 -2.06
N ASN A 238 2.41 -12.80 -1.18
CA ASN A 238 1.10 -12.26 -1.54
C ASN A 238 1.16 -10.97 -2.37
N LEU A 239 2.23 -10.19 -2.26
CA LEU A 239 2.38 -8.92 -2.97
C LEU A 239 2.43 -9.08 -4.49
N ILE A 240 2.80 -10.27 -4.98
CA ILE A 240 2.78 -10.57 -6.42
C ILE A 240 1.39 -10.41 -7.03
N HIS A 241 0.33 -10.51 -6.21
CA HIS A 241 -1.06 -10.40 -6.64
C HIS A 241 -1.57 -8.96 -6.68
N LEU A 242 -0.84 -7.99 -6.10
CA LEU A 242 -1.30 -6.60 -6.08
C LEU A 242 -1.57 -6.07 -7.48
N ALA A 243 -0.61 -6.21 -8.40
CA ALA A 243 -0.75 -5.69 -9.76
C ALA A 243 -1.92 -6.30 -10.55
N PRO A 244 -2.07 -7.63 -10.66
CA PRO A 244 -3.20 -8.19 -11.40
C PRO A 244 -4.56 -7.92 -10.74
N VAL A 245 -4.63 -7.79 -9.41
CA VAL A 245 -5.88 -7.45 -8.71
C VAL A 245 -6.26 -5.98 -8.94
N MET A 246 -5.29 -5.07 -8.83
CA MET A 246 -5.53 -3.64 -9.03
C MET A 246 -5.80 -3.29 -10.50
N ASP A 247 -5.12 -3.96 -11.46
CA ASP A 247 -5.42 -3.81 -12.90
C ASP A 247 -6.85 -4.25 -13.24
N ALA A 248 -7.40 -5.20 -12.48
CA ALA A 248 -8.79 -5.64 -12.60
C ALA A 248 -9.80 -4.68 -11.89
N GLY A 249 -9.35 -3.55 -11.33
CA GLY A 249 -10.19 -2.60 -10.61
C GLY A 249 -10.69 -3.11 -9.25
N CYS A 250 -9.97 -4.07 -8.65
CA CYS A 250 -10.29 -4.72 -7.39
C CYS A 250 -9.28 -4.34 -6.31
N ASP A 251 -9.66 -4.56 -5.05
CA ASP A 251 -8.78 -4.35 -3.90
C ASP A 251 -8.19 -5.67 -3.44
N PHE A 252 -6.90 -5.69 -3.14
CA PHE A 252 -6.27 -6.89 -2.61
C PHE A 252 -6.57 -7.04 -1.12
N ALA A 253 -7.10 -8.19 -0.74
CA ALA A 253 -7.32 -8.57 0.64
C ALA A 253 -6.27 -9.61 1.06
N PRO A 254 -5.46 -9.36 2.11
CA PRO A 254 -4.46 -10.32 2.56
C PRO A 254 -5.09 -11.56 3.20
N GLU A 255 -6.32 -11.43 3.70
CA GLU A 255 -7.12 -12.45 4.37
C GLU A 255 -8.62 -12.20 4.09
N ASP A 256 -9.49 -13.04 4.65
CA ASP A 256 -10.95 -12.86 4.52
C ASP A 256 -11.41 -11.53 5.16
N PRO A 257 -12.02 -10.60 4.38
CA PRO A 257 -12.35 -9.26 4.88
C PRO A 257 -13.35 -9.24 6.03
N ASP A 258 -14.37 -10.09 5.98
CA ASP A 258 -15.42 -10.14 7.00
C ASP A 258 -14.85 -10.65 8.33
N HIS A 259 -14.04 -11.72 8.27
CA HIS A 259 -13.33 -12.25 9.42
C HIS A 259 -12.33 -11.23 10.00
N ALA A 260 -11.56 -10.56 9.15
CA ALA A 260 -10.61 -9.55 9.56
C ALA A 260 -11.30 -8.38 10.27
N ARG A 261 -12.43 -7.90 9.72
CA ARG A 261 -13.19 -6.80 10.31
C ARG A 261 -13.74 -7.19 11.67
N ALA A 262 -14.30 -8.40 11.80
CA ALA A 262 -14.78 -8.92 13.08
C ALA A 262 -13.66 -9.01 14.13
N THR A 263 -12.47 -9.48 13.73
CA THR A 263 -11.29 -9.58 14.61
C THR A 263 -10.80 -8.20 15.05
N PHE A 264 -10.71 -7.25 14.12
CA PHE A 264 -10.38 -5.86 14.43
C PHE A 264 -11.38 -5.25 15.41
N GLU A 265 -12.68 -5.36 15.15
CA GLU A 265 -13.72 -4.77 16.01
C GLU A 265 -13.75 -5.39 17.41
N ALA A 266 -13.44 -6.68 17.53
CA ALA A 266 -13.29 -7.34 18.82
C ALA A 266 -12.07 -6.80 19.58
N ALA A 267 -10.91 -6.71 18.93
CA ALA A 267 -9.68 -6.21 19.53
C ALA A 267 -9.77 -4.72 19.90
N ASN A 268 -10.46 -3.92 19.08
CA ASN A 268 -10.63 -2.48 19.26
C ASN A 268 -11.48 -2.10 20.50
N ARG A 269 -12.11 -3.08 21.17
CA ARG A 269 -12.81 -2.90 22.45
C ARG A 269 -11.89 -2.98 23.66
N THR A 270 -10.64 -3.43 23.47
CA THR A 270 -9.66 -3.59 24.54
C THR A 270 -8.67 -2.44 24.55
N THR A 271 -8.30 -1.97 25.74
CA THR A 271 -7.20 -1.02 25.92
C THR A 271 -5.89 -1.78 25.90
N ASP A 272 -5.29 -1.85 24.71
CA ASP A 272 -3.99 -2.47 24.47
C ASP A 272 -3.18 -1.52 23.60
N PRO A 273 -2.35 -0.64 24.20
CA PRO A 273 -1.57 0.33 23.45
C PRO A 273 -0.51 -0.32 22.58
N GLN A 274 -0.52 0.00 21.29
CA GLN A 274 0.36 -0.61 20.29
C GLN A 274 1.10 0.46 19.50
N TRP A 275 2.35 0.16 19.14
CA TRP A 275 3.09 0.92 18.13
C TRP A 275 3.24 0.05 16.89
N VAL A 276 2.61 0.48 15.80
CA VAL A 276 2.48 -0.29 14.57
C VAL A 276 3.42 0.26 13.50
N VAL A 277 3.97 -0.65 12.72
CA VAL A 277 4.70 -0.35 11.48
C VAL A 277 3.96 -1.07 10.37
N ALA A 278 3.60 -0.31 9.35
CA ALA A 278 2.95 -0.81 8.15
C ALA A 278 3.52 -0.13 6.91
N TRP A 279 3.15 -0.63 5.75
CA TRP A 279 3.50 -0.06 4.46
C TRP A 279 2.25 0.18 3.65
N ILE A 280 2.22 1.31 2.96
CA ILE A 280 1.21 1.64 1.94
C ILE A 280 1.85 1.33 0.59
N PRO A 281 1.56 0.17 -0.04
CA PRO A 281 2.12 -0.17 -1.32
C PRO A 281 1.50 0.67 -2.42
N PHE A 282 2.27 0.96 -3.45
CA PHE A 282 1.75 1.50 -4.69
C PHE A 282 2.55 0.95 -5.88
N LEU A 283 1.87 0.81 -7.00
CA LEU A 283 2.42 0.37 -8.27
C LEU A 283 2.62 1.59 -9.14
N VAL A 284 3.75 1.67 -9.82
CA VAL A 284 4.03 2.67 -10.83
C VAL A 284 4.44 1.98 -12.11
N GLU A 285 4.03 2.51 -13.26
CA GLU A 285 4.51 2.01 -14.56
C GLU A 285 6.04 1.97 -14.58
N ARG A 286 6.59 0.85 -15.04
CA ARG A 286 8.02 0.59 -14.98
C ARG A 286 8.81 1.64 -15.74
N GLY A 287 9.81 2.21 -15.08
CA GLY A 287 10.66 3.27 -15.63
C GLY A 287 10.07 4.69 -15.55
N SER A 288 8.82 4.86 -15.09
CA SER A 288 8.20 6.20 -14.95
C SER A 288 8.64 6.94 -13.69
N LEU A 289 9.06 6.22 -12.65
CA LEU A 289 9.62 6.79 -11.42
C LEU A 289 11.01 6.23 -11.18
N ASN A 290 11.99 7.12 -11.00
CA ASN A 290 13.34 6.71 -10.62
C ASN A 290 13.64 7.06 -9.14
N VAL A 291 14.53 6.31 -8.51
CA VAL A 291 14.87 6.42 -7.08
C VAL A 291 15.44 7.79 -6.72
N ASP A 292 16.26 8.39 -7.59
CA ASP A 292 16.88 9.68 -7.31
C ASP A 292 15.85 10.82 -7.33
N SER A 293 14.90 10.79 -8.27
CA SER A 293 13.73 11.68 -8.32
C SER A 293 12.85 11.49 -7.10
N ALA A 294 12.52 10.24 -6.74
CA ALA A 294 11.72 9.95 -5.55
C ALA A 294 12.37 10.49 -4.27
N ARG A 295 13.69 10.34 -4.12
CA ARG A 295 14.44 10.90 -2.98
C ARG A 295 14.49 12.43 -3.01
N ARG A 296 14.70 13.03 -4.19
CA ARG A 296 14.74 14.49 -4.36
C ARG A 296 13.40 15.14 -4.03
N PHE A 297 12.30 14.55 -4.50
CA PHE A 297 10.94 15.09 -4.33
C PHE A 297 10.21 14.51 -3.11
N GLY A 298 10.81 13.58 -2.37
CA GLY A 298 10.17 12.86 -1.28
C GLY A 298 9.53 13.77 -0.23
N ARG A 299 10.16 14.88 0.13
CA ARG A 299 9.55 15.85 1.06
C ARG A 299 8.30 16.52 0.47
N ARG A 300 8.35 16.95 -0.79
CA ARG A 300 7.20 17.53 -1.49
C ARG A 300 6.07 16.51 -1.58
N ALA A 301 6.40 15.26 -1.89
CA ALA A 301 5.43 14.16 -1.92
C ALA A 301 4.77 13.97 -0.55
N LEU A 302 5.54 13.88 0.53
CA LEU A 302 5.01 13.77 1.89
C LEU A 302 4.08 14.94 2.26
N ASP A 303 4.52 16.17 2.02
CA ASP A 303 3.74 17.37 2.33
C ASP A 303 2.41 17.40 1.55
N ALA A 304 2.40 16.90 0.31
CA ALA A 304 1.22 16.85 -0.54
C ALA A 304 0.21 15.77 -0.10
N ILE A 305 0.69 14.58 0.27
CA ILE A 305 -0.18 13.41 0.51
C ILE A 305 -0.61 13.24 1.97
N LEU A 306 0.16 13.77 2.93
CA LEU A 306 -0.06 13.55 4.36
C LEU A 306 -1.49 13.88 4.81
N PRO A 307 -2.11 15.03 4.42
CA PRO A 307 -3.48 15.34 4.84
C PRO A 307 -4.49 14.29 4.37
N SER A 308 -4.39 13.86 3.10
CA SER A 308 -5.30 12.88 2.51
C SER A 308 -5.14 11.49 3.10
N ILE A 309 -3.90 11.07 3.42
CA ILE A 309 -3.66 9.80 4.12
C ILE A 309 -4.25 9.85 5.53
N GLN A 310 -4.04 10.95 6.28
CA GLN A 310 -4.59 11.09 7.62
C GLN A 310 -6.13 11.06 7.62
N GLU A 311 -6.76 11.75 6.67
CA GLU A 311 -8.21 11.72 6.47
C GLU A 311 -8.69 10.29 6.17
N ALA A 312 -8.03 9.61 5.23
CA ALA A 312 -8.38 8.26 4.81
C ALA A 312 -8.26 7.22 5.93
N ILE A 313 -7.24 7.35 6.81
CA ILE A 313 -7.05 6.42 7.91
C ILE A 313 -8.00 6.73 9.07
N SER A 314 -8.19 8.02 9.37
CA SER A 314 -9.07 8.46 10.48
C SER A 314 -10.55 8.16 10.24
N SER A 315 -10.97 7.98 8.99
CA SER A 315 -12.35 7.59 8.67
C SER A 315 -12.68 6.14 9.06
N GLU A 316 -11.67 5.26 9.10
CA GLU A 316 -11.85 3.83 9.38
C GLU A 316 -11.28 3.40 10.74
N MET A 317 -10.24 4.07 11.23
CA MET A 317 -9.50 3.64 12.41
C MET A 317 -9.00 4.81 13.26
N GLU A 318 -9.27 4.74 14.57
CA GLU A 318 -8.65 5.64 15.55
C GLU A 318 -7.17 5.27 15.76
N TYR A 319 -6.29 6.25 15.62
CA TYR A 319 -4.85 6.16 15.89
C TYR A 319 -4.34 7.45 16.55
N GLY A 320 -3.15 7.38 17.15
CA GLY A 320 -2.49 8.48 17.85
C GLY A 320 -1.44 9.19 16.99
N GLU A 321 -0.22 9.29 17.50
CA GLU A 321 0.90 9.83 16.74
C GLU A 321 1.20 8.96 15.52
N ALA A 322 1.40 9.59 14.37
CA ALA A 322 1.73 8.89 13.14
C ALA A 322 2.84 9.61 12.36
N GLU A 323 3.62 8.82 11.63
CA GLU A 323 4.77 9.26 10.84
C GLU A 323 4.77 8.49 9.51
N ILE A 324 4.74 9.23 8.41
CA ILE A 324 4.84 8.69 7.05
C ILE A 324 6.25 9.02 6.53
N PHE A 325 6.89 8.02 5.93
CA PHE A 325 8.22 8.15 5.36
C PHE A 325 8.17 8.26 3.84
N ALA A 326 9.20 8.88 3.27
CA ALA A 326 9.27 9.13 1.83
C ALA A 326 9.12 7.83 1.02
N PRO A 327 8.51 7.90 -0.17
CA PRO A 327 8.31 6.73 -1.02
C PRO A 327 9.66 6.15 -1.47
N LEU A 328 9.79 4.83 -1.38
CA LEU A 328 10.98 4.08 -1.78
C LEU A 328 10.57 2.81 -2.55
N PRO A 329 11.47 2.23 -3.36
CA PRO A 329 11.24 0.90 -3.93
C PRO A 329 10.95 -0.11 -2.82
N TRP A 330 10.08 -1.08 -3.09
CA TRP A 330 9.50 -1.96 -2.08
C TRP A 330 10.51 -2.48 -1.02
N TRP A 331 11.59 -3.14 -1.45
CA TRP A 331 12.57 -3.73 -0.54
C TRP A 331 13.35 -2.68 0.27
N GLU A 332 13.63 -1.51 -0.32
CA GLU A 332 14.23 -0.37 0.40
C GLU A 332 13.24 0.23 1.42
N ALA A 333 11.96 0.32 1.07
CA ALA A 333 10.91 0.82 1.94
C ALA A 333 10.71 -0.07 3.18
N LEU A 334 10.73 -1.40 3.00
CA LEU A 334 10.68 -2.36 4.11
C LEU A 334 11.85 -2.16 5.07
N ALA A 335 13.08 -2.12 4.53
CA ALA A 335 14.28 -1.94 5.33
C ALA A 335 14.26 -0.60 6.08
N ALA A 336 13.98 0.50 5.38
CA ALA A 336 13.93 1.83 5.97
C ALA A 336 12.87 1.95 7.07
N GLY A 337 11.66 1.43 6.82
CA GLY A 337 10.56 1.43 7.78
C GLY A 337 10.88 0.68 9.07
N VAL A 338 11.39 -0.56 8.95
CA VAL A 338 11.79 -1.36 10.12
C VAL A 338 12.96 -0.72 10.87
N MET A 339 13.98 -0.22 10.16
CA MET A 339 15.12 0.45 10.80
C MET A 339 14.70 1.70 11.58
N ALA A 340 13.82 2.54 11.00
CA ALA A 340 13.30 3.71 11.68
C ALA A 340 12.49 3.33 12.93
N ALA A 341 11.59 2.36 12.80
CA ALA A 341 10.75 1.91 13.89
C ALA A 341 11.55 1.27 15.04
N ASN A 342 12.50 0.39 14.73
CA ASN A 342 13.35 -0.27 15.72
C ASN A 342 14.16 0.76 16.53
N ARG A 343 14.77 1.74 15.86
CA ARG A 343 15.56 2.79 16.53
C ARG A 343 14.69 3.71 17.36
N LYS A 344 13.53 4.12 16.86
CA LYS A 344 12.57 4.96 17.60
C LYS A 344 12.09 4.25 18.86
N ARG A 345 11.69 2.97 18.74
CA ARG A 345 11.22 2.15 19.85
C ARG A 345 12.32 1.96 20.90
N LEU A 346 13.52 1.55 20.50
CA LEU A 346 14.65 1.38 21.42
C LEU A 346 15.03 2.70 22.09
N GLY A 347 15.09 3.81 21.34
CA GLY A 347 15.41 5.13 21.86
C GLY A 347 14.42 5.61 22.93
N LEU A 348 13.11 5.42 22.69
CA LEU A 348 12.07 5.72 23.66
C LEU A 348 12.19 4.85 24.92
N THR A 349 12.41 3.54 24.76
CA THR A 349 12.57 2.62 25.89
C THR A 349 13.79 2.98 26.74
N VAL A 350 14.93 3.32 26.12
CA VAL A 350 16.14 3.75 26.82
C VAL A 350 15.90 5.08 27.55
N ALA A 351 15.26 6.06 26.91
CA ALA A 351 14.94 7.34 27.53
C ALA A 351 14.05 7.17 28.78
N MET A 352 13.05 6.27 28.72
CA MET A 352 12.19 5.96 29.86
C MET A 352 12.96 5.34 31.03
N VAL A 353 13.92 4.46 30.75
CA VAL A 353 14.77 3.85 31.79
C VAL A 353 15.70 4.90 32.39
N LEU A 354 16.32 5.75 31.57
CA LEU A 354 17.20 6.82 32.04
C LEU A 354 16.48 7.90 32.84
N GLY A 355 15.17 8.08 32.67
CA GLY A 355 14.40 8.93 33.58
C GLY A 355 14.42 8.46 35.04
N LYS A 356 14.77 7.20 35.28
CA LYS A 356 14.86 6.57 36.62
C LYS A 356 16.30 6.19 37.02
N GLU A 357 17.23 6.22 36.07
CA GLU A 357 18.63 5.81 36.24
C GLU A 357 19.56 7.01 36.05
N THR A 358 20.76 6.95 36.64
CA THR A 358 21.70 8.09 36.59
C THR A 358 22.53 8.15 35.31
N SER A 359 22.75 7.01 34.64
CA SER A 359 23.56 6.94 33.42
C SER A 359 23.33 5.65 32.63
N VAL A 360 23.54 5.73 31.31
CA VAL A 360 23.53 4.58 30.39
C VAL A 360 24.66 3.59 30.72
N SER A 361 25.79 4.06 31.26
CA SER A 361 26.94 3.21 31.58
C SER A 361 26.65 2.18 32.67
N HIS A 362 25.55 2.33 33.42
CA HIS A 362 25.09 1.38 34.42
C HIS A 362 24.14 0.32 33.86
N LEU A 363 23.82 0.38 32.56
CA LEU A 363 22.88 -0.51 31.91
C LEU A 363 23.60 -1.52 31.02
N GLU A 364 22.97 -2.68 30.87
CA GLU A 364 23.28 -3.64 29.82
C GLU A 364 22.01 -4.13 29.14
N ALA A 365 22.14 -4.48 27.86
CA ALA A 365 21.10 -5.03 27.02
C ALA A 365 21.31 -6.53 26.85
N ILE A 366 20.36 -7.32 27.34
CA ILE A 366 20.28 -8.74 27.01
C ILE A 366 19.47 -8.89 25.74
N VAL A 367 20.04 -9.54 24.74
CA VAL A 367 19.36 -9.80 23.46
C VAL A 367 19.04 -11.28 23.34
N THR A 368 17.78 -11.60 23.06
CA THR A 368 17.30 -12.98 22.83
C THR A 368 16.46 -13.01 21.56
N TYR A 369 16.71 -13.96 20.66
CA TYR A 369 15.87 -14.15 19.48
C TYR A 369 14.51 -14.73 19.88
N GLN A 370 13.42 -14.14 19.38
CA GLN A 370 12.04 -14.57 19.60
C GLN A 370 11.38 -14.83 18.24
N PRO A 371 11.19 -16.11 17.84
CA PRO A 371 10.53 -16.45 16.58
C PRO A 371 9.14 -15.82 16.42
N GLU A 372 8.37 -15.73 17.50
CA GLU A 372 7.01 -15.22 17.53
C GLU A 372 6.93 -13.73 17.22
N LEU A 373 7.99 -12.98 17.55
CA LEU A 373 8.12 -11.56 17.20
C LEU A 373 8.70 -11.35 15.79
N SER A 374 9.09 -12.43 15.11
CA SER A 374 9.98 -12.37 13.96
C SER A 374 11.13 -11.38 14.21
N GLY A 375 11.77 -11.51 15.38
CA GLY A 375 12.58 -10.43 15.95
C GLY A 375 13.48 -10.86 17.09
N TYR A 376 14.17 -9.89 17.67
CA TYR A 376 14.89 -10.02 18.92
C TYR A 376 14.14 -9.26 20.02
N GLU A 377 14.08 -9.83 21.21
CA GLU A 377 13.72 -9.13 22.42
C GLU A 377 14.97 -8.55 23.08
N ILE A 378 14.92 -7.26 23.39
CA ILE A 378 15.96 -6.53 24.11
C ILE A 378 15.47 -6.26 25.53
N ALA A 379 16.06 -6.93 26.52
CA ALA A 379 15.81 -6.64 27.92
C ALA A 379 16.90 -5.73 28.48
N LEU A 380 16.52 -4.53 28.93
CA LEU A 380 17.42 -3.59 29.59
C LEU A 380 17.46 -3.89 31.09
N ARG A 381 18.65 -4.00 31.66
CA ARG A 381 18.86 -4.20 33.11
C ARG A 381 20.02 -3.39 33.62
N ARG A 382 20.07 -3.20 34.94
CA ARG A 382 21.24 -2.62 35.61
C ARG A 382 22.36 -3.66 35.66
N LEU A 383 23.60 -3.23 35.41
CA LEU A 383 24.80 -4.07 35.49
C LEU A 383 24.87 -4.81 36.84
N GLY A 384 25.04 -6.12 36.78
CA GLY A 384 25.16 -6.99 37.96
C GLY A 384 23.83 -7.23 38.70
N GLN A 385 22.70 -6.78 38.15
CA GLN A 385 21.37 -7.08 38.67
C GLN A 385 20.59 -7.93 37.66
N ASP A 386 19.72 -8.81 38.15
CA ASP A 386 18.88 -9.66 37.30
C ASP A 386 17.51 -9.03 36.98
N ALA A 387 17.14 -7.94 37.66
CA ALA A 387 15.87 -7.26 37.44
C ALA A 387 15.86 -6.54 36.08
N VAL A 388 14.89 -6.91 35.23
CA VAL A 388 14.62 -6.24 33.96
C VAL A 388 13.89 -4.92 34.24
N LEU A 389 14.44 -3.82 33.71
CA LEU A 389 13.91 -2.48 33.86
C LEU A 389 12.89 -2.15 32.76
N ALA A 390 13.15 -2.61 31.55
CA ALA A 390 12.27 -2.46 30.40
C ALA A 390 12.61 -3.48 29.31
N VAL A 391 11.66 -3.69 28.39
CA VAL A 391 11.81 -4.57 27.24
C VAL A 391 11.46 -3.80 25.97
N ALA A 392 12.21 -4.03 24.90
CA ALA A 392 11.92 -3.50 23.57
C ALA A 392 12.10 -4.60 22.50
N PRO A 393 11.12 -4.81 21.62
CA PRO A 393 11.30 -5.67 20.45
C PRO A 393 12.15 -4.97 19.36
N TRP A 394 12.96 -5.76 18.67
CA TRP A 394 13.74 -5.41 17.50
C TRP A 394 13.37 -6.32 16.33
N LEU A 395 12.57 -5.81 15.42
CA LEU A 395 11.96 -6.60 14.36
C LEU A 395 12.99 -6.91 13.25
N LEU A 396 12.84 -8.07 12.62
CA LEU A 396 13.48 -8.34 11.32
C LEU A 396 12.76 -7.56 10.23
N VAL A 397 13.48 -7.27 9.14
CA VAL A 397 12.88 -6.75 7.91
C VAL A 397 12.07 -7.90 7.25
N PRO A 398 10.77 -7.72 6.97
CA PRO A 398 10.00 -8.71 6.22
C PRO A 398 10.62 -8.95 4.85
N ASP A 399 10.68 -10.21 4.43
CA ASP A 399 11.35 -10.63 3.21
C ASP A 399 10.84 -12.02 2.78
N VAL A 400 11.12 -12.41 1.53
CA VAL A 400 10.96 -13.80 1.08
C VAL A 400 11.96 -14.74 1.76
N ALA A 401 13.04 -14.17 2.31
CA ALA A 401 14.06 -14.87 3.08
C ALA A 401 14.68 -13.95 4.17
N PRO A 402 14.01 -13.72 5.31
CA PRO A 402 14.49 -12.77 6.32
C PRO A 402 15.86 -13.13 6.90
N ASP A 403 16.78 -12.16 6.95
CA ASP A 403 18.14 -12.35 7.46
C ASP A 403 18.28 -11.91 8.92
N ARG A 404 18.35 -12.89 9.82
CA ARG A 404 18.55 -12.69 11.26
C ARG A 404 19.89 -12.05 11.59
N ARG A 405 20.94 -12.31 10.81
CA ARG A 405 22.30 -11.79 11.06
C ARG A 405 22.36 -10.31 10.76
N VAL A 406 21.80 -9.88 9.63
CA VAL A 406 21.72 -8.47 9.26
C VAL A 406 20.96 -7.67 10.33
N ALA A 407 19.83 -8.19 10.82
CA ALA A 407 19.07 -7.54 11.88
C ALA A 407 19.85 -7.45 13.20
N PHE A 408 20.61 -8.50 13.56
CA PHE A 408 21.45 -8.51 14.76
C PHE A 408 22.63 -7.55 14.66
N ASP A 409 23.28 -7.48 13.50
CA ASP A 409 24.39 -6.55 13.27
C ASP A 409 23.92 -5.08 13.31
N ASP A 410 22.71 -4.78 12.81
CA ASP A 410 22.12 -3.45 12.98
C ASP A 410 21.79 -3.13 14.44
N LEU A 411 21.21 -4.10 15.17
CA LEU A 411 20.96 -3.99 16.61
C LEU A 411 22.25 -3.71 17.40
N LYS A 412 23.29 -4.51 17.14
CA LYS A 412 24.59 -4.38 17.81
C LYS A 412 25.18 -2.99 17.58
N ARG A 413 25.21 -2.50 16.34
CA ARG A 413 25.68 -1.14 16.03
C ARG A 413 24.86 -0.07 16.74
N CYS A 414 23.54 -0.25 16.81
CA CYS A 414 22.65 0.71 17.48
C CYS A 414 22.92 0.76 19.00
N LEU A 415 23.09 -0.40 19.65
CA LEU A 415 23.44 -0.48 21.07
C LEU A 415 24.82 0.12 21.35
N GLU A 416 25.82 -0.17 20.50
CA GLU A 416 27.17 0.39 20.60
C GLU A 416 27.15 1.92 20.49
N GLN A 417 26.40 2.48 19.53
CA GLN A 417 26.23 3.93 19.37
C GLN A 417 25.53 4.57 20.58
N ALA A 418 24.61 3.85 21.21
CA ALA A 418 23.95 4.30 22.44
C ALA A 418 24.83 4.15 23.70
N GLY A 419 26.01 3.52 23.60
CA GLY A 419 26.88 3.23 24.75
C GLY A 419 26.36 2.12 25.67
N LEU A 420 25.44 1.28 25.18
CA LEU A 420 24.87 0.16 25.92
C LEU A 420 25.74 -1.09 25.75
N LYS A 421 26.10 -1.73 26.87
CA LYS A 421 26.82 -2.99 26.84
C LYS A 421 25.87 -4.12 26.38
N LEU A 422 26.26 -4.84 25.33
CA LEU A 422 25.54 -6.01 24.83
C LEU A 422 25.95 -7.28 25.59
N VAL A 423 24.96 -8.05 26.03
CA VAL A 423 25.12 -9.43 26.50
C VAL A 423 24.23 -10.33 25.65
N GLU A 424 24.83 -11.16 24.82
CA GLU A 424 24.11 -12.14 24.02
C GLU A 424 23.72 -13.34 24.90
N ARG A 425 22.44 -13.72 24.88
CA ARG A 425 21.99 -15.01 25.43
C ARG A 425 21.52 -15.89 24.29
N ALA A 426 22.07 -17.10 24.22
CA ALA A 426 21.51 -18.13 23.34
C ALA A 426 20.04 -18.36 23.71
N ALA A 427 19.17 -18.42 22.71
CA ALA A 427 17.77 -18.77 22.90
C ALA A 427 17.68 -20.11 23.67
N ARG A 428 16.82 -20.19 24.68
CA ARG A 428 16.48 -21.47 25.27
C ARG A 428 15.73 -22.26 24.19
N LEU A 429 16.34 -23.30 23.65
CA LEU A 429 15.65 -24.29 22.83
C LEU A 429 14.50 -24.83 23.68
N HIS A 430 13.26 -24.56 23.27
CA HIS A 430 12.06 -25.16 23.84
C HIS A 430 11.77 -26.49 23.19
#